data_AF-A0A0S9C5V2-F1
#
_entry.id   AF-A0A0S9C5V2-F1
#
_cell.length_a   1.000
_cell.length_b   1.000
_cell.length_c   1.000
_cell.angle_alpha   90.00
_cell.angle_beta   90.00
_cell.angle_gamma   90.00
#
_symmetry.space_group_name_H-M   'P 1'
#
loop_
_entity.id
_entity.type
_entity.pdbx_description
1 polymer ?
#
loop_
_entity_poly.entity_id
_entity_poly.type
_entity_poly.pdbx_seq_one_letter_code
_entity_poly.pdbx_strand_id
1 'polypeptide(L)'
;MSGTSKQLAPPRRIHRIDTRFSEAELALVEKVATWRGLPPSAFVRGAALAAAKQAEGHSRDGATVPPPVVLTAVQLRVLDAARVDVRRVGVNLNQLSRLAHKRELDLGALAPVVDELAERYARMVSVLSGKECS
;
A
#
# COMPACT_ATOMS: atom_id res chain seq x y z
N MET A 1 0.61 -25.44 23.17
CA MET A 1 -0.63 -25.39 22.38
C MET A 1 -0.78 -24.01 21.78
N SER A 2 -0.35 -23.81 20.53
CA SER A 2 -0.34 -22.49 19.89
C SER A 2 -1.66 -22.29 19.14
N GLY A 3 -2.49 -21.39 19.65
CA GLY A 3 -3.77 -21.01 19.04
C GLY A 3 -3.54 -20.21 17.77
N THR A 4 -3.88 -20.79 16.63
CA THR A 4 -3.91 -20.12 15.33
C THR A 4 -4.97 -19.01 15.37
N SER A 5 -4.55 -17.75 15.30
CA SER A 5 -5.49 -16.63 15.16
C SER A 5 -6.19 -16.76 13.79
N LYS A 6 -7.44 -17.20 13.79
CA LYS A 6 -8.31 -17.13 12.61
C LYS A 6 -8.57 -15.65 12.32
N GLN A 7 -7.81 -15.08 11.40
CA GLN A 7 -8.10 -13.76 10.84
C GLN A 7 -9.43 -13.87 10.10
N LEU A 8 -10.50 -13.36 10.72
CA LEU A 8 -11.85 -13.38 10.15
C LEU A 8 -11.86 -12.62 8.82
N ALA A 9 -12.32 -13.29 7.77
CA ALA A 9 -12.50 -12.67 6.48
C ALA A 9 -13.50 -11.49 6.60
N PRO A 10 -13.29 -10.38 5.89
CA PRO A 10 -14.22 -9.25 5.92
C PRO A 10 -15.63 -9.69 5.52
N PRO A 11 -16.68 -9.13 6.16
CA PRO A 11 -18.06 -9.45 5.82
C PRO A 11 -18.33 -9.19 4.33
N ARG A 12 -19.04 -10.14 3.70
CA ARG A 12 -19.40 -10.06 2.28
C ARG A 12 -20.33 -8.88 2.06
N ARG A 13 -20.06 -8.09 1.02
CA ARG A 13 -20.85 -6.93 0.62
C ARG A 13 -21.84 -7.36 -0.46
N ILE A 14 -23.13 -7.28 -0.18
CA ILE A 14 -24.21 -7.84 -1.02
C ILE A 14 -24.96 -6.82 -1.88
N HIS A 15 -24.80 -5.52 -1.60
CA HIS A 15 -25.51 -4.44 -2.31
C HIS A 15 -24.65 -3.85 -3.43
N ARG A 16 -25.26 -3.61 -4.59
CA ARG A 16 -24.65 -3.01 -5.78
C ARG A 16 -25.38 -1.72 -6.15
N ILE A 17 -24.61 -0.72 -6.57
CA ILE A 17 -25.10 0.55 -7.11
C ILE A 17 -24.40 0.76 -8.46
N ASP A 18 -25.16 1.05 -9.51
CA ASP A 18 -24.63 1.38 -10.83
C ASP A 18 -24.57 2.90 -11.01
N THR A 19 -23.47 3.40 -11.58
CA THR A 19 -23.23 4.82 -11.84
C THR A 19 -22.74 4.99 -13.28
N ARG A 20 -23.10 6.12 -13.91
CA ARG A 20 -22.67 6.44 -15.28
C ARG A 20 -21.52 7.42 -15.23
N PHE A 21 -20.48 7.12 -16.00
CA PHE A 21 -19.32 7.97 -16.23
C PHE A 21 -19.19 8.23 -17.72
N SER A 22 -18.76 9.44 -18.08
CA SER A 22 -18.14 9.67 -19.39
C SER A 22 -16.80 8.94 -19.47
N GLU A 23 -16.30 8.78 -20.68
CA GLU A 23 -15.01 8.12 -20.94
C GLU A 23 -13.85 8.82 -20.21
N ALA A 24 -13.83 10.16 -20.21
CA ALA A 24 -12.80 10.96 -19.54
C ALA A 24 -12.85 10.79 -18.01
N GLU A 25 -14.04 10.76 -17.42
CA GLU A 25 -14.21 10.57 -15.98
C GLU A 25 -13.77 9.17 -15.55
N LEU A 26 -14.12 8.14 -16.32
CA LEU A 26 -13.72 6.76 -16.04
C LEU A 26 -12.19 6.61 -16.13
N ALA A 27 -11.57 7.16 -17.18
CA ALA A 27 -10.12 7.11 -17.35
C ALA A 27 -9.38 7.80 -16.19
N LEU A 28 -9.91 8.92 -15.68
CA LEU A 28 -9.35 9.58 -14.50
C LEU A 28 -9.47 8.70 -13.25
N VAL A 29 -10.64 8.10 -13.02
CA VAL A 29 -10.88 7.17 -11.89
C VAL A 29 -9.92 5.98 -11.93
N GLU A 30 -9.75 5.35 -13.09
CA GLU A 30 -8.85 4.21 -13.27
C GLU A 30 -7.38 4.59 -13.05
N LYS A 31 -6.95 5.73 -13.60
CA LYS A 31 -5.59 6.24 -13.41
C LYS A 31 -5.28 6.46 -11.94
N VAL A 32 -6.18 7.13 -11.20
CA VAL A 32 -5.97 7.43 -9.78
C VAL A 32 -6.07 6.17 -8.93
N ALA A 33 -7.01 5.28 -9.21
CA ALA A 33 -7.13 4.00 -8.51
C ALA A 33 -5.87 3.15 -8.68
N THR A 34 -5.35 3.06 -9.91
CA THR A 34 -4.11 2.35 -10.24
C THR A 34 -2.91 2.94 -9.51
N TRP A 35 -2.78 4.28 -9.53
CA TRP A 35 -1.71 4.96 -8.79
C TRP A 35 -1.75 4.68 -7.28
N ARG A 36 -2.95 4.48 -6.72
CA ARG A 36 -3.15 4.11 -5.30
C ARG A 36 -3.09 2.60 -5.03
N GLY A 37 -2.86 1.76 -6.05
CA GLY A 37 -2.84 0.30 -5.90
C GLY A 37 -4.20 -0.30 -5.53
N LEU A 38 -5.30 0.37 -5.88
CA LEU A 38 -6.67 -0.04 -5.57
C LEU A 38 -7.42 -0.44 -6.85
N PRO A 39 -8.32 -1.44 -6.78
CA PRO A 39 -9.32 -1.62 -7.83
C PRO A 39 -10.21 -0.38 -7.97
N PRO A 40 -10.64 0.01 -9.19
CA PRO A 40 -11.50 1.18 -9.41
C PRO A 40 -12.76 1.18 -8.53
N SER A 41 -13.41 0.03 -8.37
CA SER A 41 -14.59 -0.12 -7.51
C SER A 41 -14.29 0.11 -6.02
N ALA A 42 -13.10 -0.25 -5.54
CA ALA A 42 -12.69 -0.01 -4.17
C ALA A 42 -12.41 1.48 -3.93
N PHE A 43 -11.81 2.16 -4.91
CA PHE A 43 -11.54 3.59 -4.89
C PHE A 43 -12.85 4.40 -4.90
N VAL A 44 -13.75 4.17 -5.87
CA VAL A 44 -15.04 4.87 -5.99
C VAL A 44 -15.86 4.70 -4.72
N ARG A 45 -15.93 3.49 -4.18
CA ARG A 45 -16.64 3.22 -2.93
C ARG A 45 -16.04 3.96 -1.74
N GLY A 46 -14.71 4.03 -1.64
CA GLY A 46 -14.03 4.77 -0.58
C GLY A 46 -14.34 6.26 -0.65
N ALA A 47 -14.29 6.83 -1.85
CA ALA A 47 -14.63 8.23 -2.10
C ALA A 47 -16.11 8.52 -1.77
N ALA A 48 -17.04 7.68 -2.25
CA ALA A 48 -18.47 7.82 -1.99
C ALA A 48 -18.80 7.72 -0.49
N LEU A 49 -18.19 6.78 0.23
CA LEU A 49 -18.39 6.65 1.68
C LEU A 49 -17.80 7.84 2.45
N ALA A 50 -16.66 8.36 2.02
CA ALA A 50 -16.07 9.56 2.64
C ALA A 50 -16.98 10.78 2.44
N ALA A 51 -17.49 10.98 1.23
CA ALA A 51 -18.45 12.06 0.93
C ALA A 51 -19.75 11.90 1.72
N ALA A 52 -20.29 10.69 1.82
CA ALA A 52 -21.50 10.41 2.60
C ALA A 52 -21.30 10.73 4.09
N LYS A 53 -20.18 10.30 4.70
CA LYS A 53 -19.87 10.61 6.10
C LYS A 53 -19.75 12.11 6.36
N GLN A 54 -19.15 12.83 5.43
CA GLN A 54 -19.05 14.29 5.52
C GLN A 54 -20.43 14.96 5.43
N ALA A 55 -21.32 14.46 4.57
CA ALA A 55 -22.69 14.98 4.41
C ALA A 55 -23.60 14.64 5.60
N GLU A 56 -23.42 13.48 6.23
CA GLU A 56 -24.20 13.02 7.39
C GLU A 56 -23.80 13.72 8.70
N GLY A 57 -22.95 14.76 8.65
CA GLY A 57 -22.48 15.44 9.86
C GLY A 57 -21.56 14.57 10.73
N HIS A 58 -21.15 13.38 10.26
CA HIS A 58 -20.03 12.63 10.82
C HIS A 58 -18.70 13.27 10.40
N SER A 59 -18.64 14.61 10.44
CA SER A 59 -17.42 15.34 10.66
C SER A 59 -16.82 14.73 11.92
N ARG A 60 -15.77 13.95 11.73
CA ARG A 60 -14.83 13.70 12.82
C ARG A 60 -14.50 15.07 13.39
N ASP A 61 -14.92 15.32 14.63
CA ASP A 61 -14.19 16.22 15.49
C ASP A 61 -12.70 15.86 15.36
N GLY A 62 -11.94 16.72 14.67
CA GLY A 62 -10.49 16.66 14.62
C GLY A 62 -9.80 15.78 13.57
N ALA A 63 -10.43 15.31 12.49
CA ALA A 63 -9.64 14.82 11.34
C ALA A 63 -9.67 15.83 10.20
N THR A 64 -8.82 16.83 10.34
CA THR A 64 -8.17 17.50 9.21
C THR A 64 -7.87 16.43 8.17
N VAL A 65 -8.53 16.47 7.01
CA VAL A 65 -7.98 15.83 5.81
C VAL A 65 -6.60 16.48 5.70
N PRO A 66 -5.49 15.77 5.97
CA PRO A 66 -4.20 16.41 5.80
C PRO A 66 -4.20 16.94 4.38
N PRO A 67 -3.79 18.21 4.17
CA PRO A 67 -3.62 18.71 2.80
C PRO A 67 -2.86 17.64 2.02
N PRO A 68 -3.21 17.39 0.73
CA PRO A 68 -2.49 16.40 -0.05
C PRO A 68 -1.01 16.66 0.19
N VAL A 69 -0.30 15.67 0.73
CA VAL A 69 1.11 15.85 1.07
C VAL A 69 1.79 16.15 -0.26
N VAL A 70 1.99 17.44 -0.53
CA VAL A 70 2.69 17.90 -1.73
C VAL A 70 4.14 17.63 -1.41
N LEU A 71 4.56 16.41 -1.73
CA LEU A 71 5.94 16.01 -1.60
C LEU A 71 6.77 16.97 -2.44
N THR A 72 7.74 17.60 -1.81
CA THR A 72 8.73 18.41 -2.52
C THR A 72 9.43 17.55 -3.58
N ALA A 73 9.99 18.19 -4.61
CA ALA A 73 10.73 17.47 -5.66
C ALA A 73 11.85 16.58 -5.09
N VAL A 74 12.43 16.98 -3.95
CA VAL A 74 13.44 16.19 -3.22
C VAL A 74 12.81 14.94 -2.60
N GLN A 75 11.67 15.07 -1.91
CA GLN A 75 10.97 13.93 -1.31
C GLN A 75 10.44 12.94 -2.35
N LEU A 76 9.99 13.43 -3.51
CA LEU A 76 9.59 12.56 -4.63
C LEU A 76 10.78 11.74 -5.16
N ARG A 77 11.96 12.34 -5.29
CA ARG A 77 13.18 11.61 -5.70
C ARG A 77 13.57 10.53 -4.69
N VAL A 78 13.48 10.83 -3.40
CA VAL A 78 13.76 9.84 -2.34
C VAL A 78 12.74 8.69 -2.39
N LEU A 79 11.46 9.00 -2.60
CA LEU A 79 10.40 7.99 -2.72
C LEU A 79 10.58 7.12 -3.97
N ASP A 80 10.95 7.72 -5.10
CA ASP A 80 11.23 6.99 -6.34
C ASP A 80 12.46 6.09 -6.20
N ALA A 81 13.53 6.55 -5.56
CA ALA A 81 14.70 5.73 -5.26
C ALA A 81 14.31 4.52 -4.38
N ALA A 82 13.57 4.76 -3.30
CA ALA A 82 13.08 3.69 -2.43
C ALA A 82 12.18 2.70 -3.19
N ARG A 83 11.32 3.18 -4.09
CA ARG A 83 10.47 2.33 -4.93
C ARG A 83 11.29 1.44 -5.87
N VAL A 84 12.34 1.98 -6.49
CA VAL A 84 13.25 1.22 -7.35
C VAL A 84 13.94 0.11 -6.55
N ASP A 85 14.40 0.41 -5.33
CA ASP A 85 15.09 -0.56 -4.48
C ASP A 85 14.15 -1.68 -4.00
N VAL A 86 12.93 -1.34 -3.57
CA VAL A 86 11.91 -2.34 -3.20
C VAL A 86 11.57 -3.23 -4.39
N ARG A 87 11.46 -2.65 -5.60
CA ARG A 87 11.21 -3.43 -6.81
C ARG A 87 12.36 -4.41 -7.11
N ARG A 88 13.60 -3.97 -6.94
CA ARG A 88 14.79 -4.84 -7.12
C ARG A 88 14.79 -5.99 -6.11
N VAL A 89 14.52 -5.71 -4.84
CA VAL A 89 14.39 -6.76 -3.81
C VAL A 89 13.28 -7.73 -4.17
N GLY A 90 12.12 -7.24 -4.61
CA GLY A 90 11.00 -8.09 -5.03
C GLY A 90 11.34 -9.00 -6.21
N VAL A 91 12.11 -8.50 -7.18
CA VAL A 91 12.62 -9.32 -8.30
C VAL A 91 13.55 -10.42 -7.80
N ASN A 92 14.50 -10.09 -6.92
CA ASN A 92 15.44 -11.06 -6.35
C ASN A 92 14.71 -12.13 -5.51
N LEU A 93 13.74 -11.73 -4.69
CA LEU A 93 12.93 -12.64 -3.90
C LEU A 93 12.10 -13.58 -4.80
N ASN A 94 11.53 -13.05 -5.88
CA ASN A 94 10.79 -13.86 -6.85
C ASN A 94 11.70 -14.85 -7.59
N GLN A 95 12.96 -14.48 -7.88
CA GLN A 95 13.95 -15.39 -8.43
C GLN A 95 14.32 -16.50 -7.43
N LEU A 96 14.57 -16.15 -6.16
CA LEU A 96 14.84 -17.12 -5.09
C LEU A 96 13.66 -18.07 -4.86
N SER A 97 12.43 -17.57 -4.92
CA SER A 97 11.22 -18.40 -4.83
C SER A 97 11.06 -19.35 -6.02
N ARG A 98 11.47 -18.94 -7.23
CA ARG A 98 11.51 -19.84 -8.39
C ARG A 98 12.58 -20.92 -8.26
N LEU A 99 13.75 -20.60 -7.69
CA LEU A 99 14.81 -21.58 -7.40
C LEU A 99 14.39 -22.54 -6.26
N ALA A 100 13.70 -22.02 -5.25
CA ALA A 100 13.05 -22.80 -4.19
C ALA A 100 12.10 -23.86 -4.74
N HIS A 101 11.26 -23.46 -5.70
CA HIS A 101 10.30 -24.34 -6.33
C HIS A 101 10.98 -25.44 -7.15
N LYS A 102 12.22 -25.21 -7.62
CA LYS A 102 13.08 -26.22 -8.27
C LYS A 102 13.83 -27.12 -7.27
N ARG A 103 13.57 -27.01 -5.96
CA ARG A 103 14.28 -27.71 -4.85
C ARG A 103 15.78 -27.38 -4.74
N GLU A 104 16.21 -26.25 -5.29
CA GLU A 104 17.59 -25.74 -5.22
C GLU A 104 17.64 -24.48 -4.32
N LEU A 105 17.13 -24.59 -3.10
CA LEU A 105 17.15 -23.48 -2.15
C LEU A 105 18.29 -23.67 -1.14
N ASP A 106 19.35 -22.89 -1.31
CA ASP A 106 20.35 -22.72 -0.26
C ASP A 106 19.80 -21.75 0.80
N LEU A 107 19.31 -22.32 1.90
CA LEU A 107 18.81 -21.55 3.04
C LEU A 107 19.91 -20.71 3.72
N GLY A 108 21.19 -21.06 3.54
CA GLY A 108 22.33 -20.27 3.99
C GLY A 108 22.48 -18.96 3.22
N ALA A 109 22.15 -18.95 1.92
CA ALA A 109 22.17 -17.76 1.09
C ALA A 109 20.93 -16.85 1.30
N LEU A 110 19.83 -17.39 1.82
CA LEU A 110 18.58 -16.67 2.04
C LEU A 110 18.58 -15.80 3.31
N ALA A 111 19.24 -16.27 4.37
CA ALA A 111 19.35 -15.57 5.66
C ALA A 111 19.87 -14.12 5.54
N PRO A 112 21.02 -13.84 4.90
CA PRO A 112 21.54 -12.47 4.80
C PRO A 112 20.62 -11.53 4.00
N VAL A 113 19.87 -12.06 3.02
CA VAL A 113 18.92 -11.25 2.22
C VAL A 113 17.71 -10.83 3.07
N VAL A 114 17.26 -11.71 3.95
CA VAL A 114 16.15 -11.41 4.88
C VAL A 114 16.60 -10.41 5.95
N ASP A 115 17.83 -10.55 6.46
CA ASP A 115 18.39 -9.63 7.46
C ASP A 115 18.60 -8.22 6.88
N GLU A 116 19.14 -8.12 5.66
CA GLU A 116 19.29 -6.85 4.94
C GLU A 116 17.94 -6.17 4.68
N LEU A 117 16.91 -6.97 4.36
CA LEU A 117 15.56 -6.46 4.16
C LEU A 117 14.96 -5.95 5.47
N ALA A 118 15.14 -6.67 6.57
CA ALA A 118 14.65 -6.29 7.89
C ALA A 118 15.29 -4.97 8.37
N GLU A 119 16.61 -4.82 8.23
CA GLU A 119 17.29 -3.57 8.57
C GLU A 119 16.79 -2.38 7.72
N ARG A 120 16.58 -2.59 6.42
CA ARG A 120 16.11 -1.52 5.53
C ARG A 120 14.69 -1.09 5.87
N TYR A 121 13.80 -2.03 6.21
CA TYR A 121 12.48 -1.71 6.71
C TYR A 121 12.54 -0.97 8.06
N ALA A 122 13.42 -1.37 8.98
CA ALA A 122 13.59 -0.68 10.25
C ALA A 122 14.08 0.77 10.06
N ARG A 123 15.04 1.00 9.16
CA ARG A 123 15.52 2.35 8.79
C ARG A 123 14.39 3.19 8.16
N MET A 124 13.65 2.62 7.22
CA MET A 124 12.53 3.31 6.57
C MET A 124 11.43 3.68 7.58
N VAL A 125 11.10 2.78 8.51
CA VAL A 125 10.14 3.05 9.59
C VAL A 125 10.64 4.12 10.54
N SER A 126 11.94 4.13 10.88
CA SER A 126 12.56 5.19 11.72
C SER A 126 12.41 6.57 11.09
N VAL A 127 12.80 6.69 9.82
CA VAL A 127 12.73 7.95 9.05
C VAL A 127 11.28 8.44 8.90
N LEU A 128 10.35 7.53 8.61
CA LEU A 128 8.93 7.88 8.42
C LEU A 128 8.19 8.14 9.74
N SER A 129 8.70 7.65 10.88
CA SER A 129 8.12 7.89 12.21
C SER A 129 8.60 9.19 12.85
N GLY A 130 9.51 9.95 12.19
CA GLY A 130 10.02 11.23 12.70
C GLY A 130 10.92 11.09 13.94
N LYS A 131 11.51 9.91 14.19
CA LYS A 131 12.39 9.68 15.35
C LYS A 131 13.81 10.21 15.19
N GLU A 132 14.19 10.68 14.00
CA GLU A 132 15.46 11.38 13.76
C GLU A 132 15.24 12.89 13.75
N CYS A 133 14.90 13.43 14.91
CA CYS A 133 15.01 14.84 15.26
C CYS A 133 15.19 14.93 16.79
N SER A 134 16.38 14.57 17.28
CA SER A 134 17.05 15.20 18.43
C SER A 134 18.51 14.79 18.51
#